data_AF-A0A7Y8F7H9-F1
#
_entry.id   AF-A0A7Y8F7H9-F1
#
_cell.length_a   1.000
_cell.length_b   1.000
_cell.length_c   1.000
_cell.angle_alpha   90.00
_cell.angle_beta   90.00
_cell.angle_gamma   90.00
#
_symmetry.space_group_name_H-M   'P 1'
#
loop_
_entity.id
_entity.type
_entity.pdbx_description
1 polymer ?
#
loop_
_entity_poly.entity_id
_entity_poly.type
_entity_poly.pdbx_seq_one_letter_code
_entity_poly.pdbx_strand_id
1 'polypeptide(L)'
;MIFAQARMFALRGSSVWRGRQIRFCVAALVTALAAGGAQAQGAPQIPPPDSFNPTDANGVNLYSGSYNYSTSVISIGTLGQGGLSYSATFDTSVGEWRNSTAGMVVEEPFIGPPARGLKYSVTVMGASALFLPDNGAYSVVDGDGTLARTGAVFTYTALDGSVAEFLGGVTYSPFVANKGLISSLTRPNGERLIFTYTSVTMTNGFPARRIQSVTNNLGYQIHFQYASDTWNTDWRRIIKVTALNNAVDACAPTANMCAFSQAWPTLTFAQTSTEKSVTDALGRTTRLLFSGGWLYGVRRPTNSGGQNITFTYDMTDGRIASVHDGAGRWAYTYDPPPVLTPPPVEETSTTTVRNPLSENTVVTFNSTQVDLGVTDHRIMRVTSVKNHLNQSTSYLYSPEFRLFKAIYPEGNAQQYRWSGRGDLLSVTGIAKAGAGLANTVASSTLTPGCSVNPALCGRPQTMTDARGGV
;
A
#
# COMPACT_ATOMS: atom_id res chain seq x y z
N MET A 1 44.95 -0.45 -9.76
CA MET A 1 46.33 -0.95 -9.87
C MET A 1 46.30 -2.47 -9.72
N ILE A 2 46.97 -3.18 -10.62
CA ILE A 2 47.08 -4.64 -10.70
C ILE A 2 48.05 -5.12 -9.59
N PHE A 3 47.70 -6.16 -8.82
CA PHE A 3 48.43 -7.45 -8.73
C PHE A 3 47.82 -8.42 -7.72
N ALA A 4 47.95 -9.69 -8.07
CA ALA A 4 47.51 -10.90 -7.39
C ALA A 4 48.34 -11.26 -6.14
N GLN A 5 47.80 -12.15 -5.28
CA GLN A 5 48.55 -13.34 -4.82
C GLN A 5 47.63 -14.37 -4.13
N ALA A 6 47.77 -15.62 -4.58
CA ALA A 6 47.25 -16.82 -3.95
C ALA A 6 48.27 -17.35 -2.93
N ARG A 7 47.80 -18.05 -1.88
CA ARG A 7 48.54 -19.16 -1.26
C ARG A 7 47.59 -20.11 -0.51
N MET A 8 47.54 -21.34 -1.03
CA MET A 8 47.10 -22.57 -0.37
C MET A 8 48.07 -22.94 0.76
N PHE A 9 47.55 -23.54 1.84
CA PHE A 9 48.17 -24.71 2.46
C PHE A 9 47.09 -25.57 3.12
N ALA A 10 46.98 -26.81 2.64
CA ALA A 10 46.23 -27.91 3.23
C ALA A 10 47.15 -28.71 4.18
N LEU A 11 46.58 -29.60 5.00
CA LEU A 11 47.03 -30.98 5.31
C LEU A 11 46.06 -31.55 6.38
N ARG A 12 45.23 -32.54 6.02
CA ARG A 12 45.37 -34.01 6.26
C ARG A 12 45.05 -34.43 7.69
N GLY A 13 44.40 -35.56 7.97
CA GLY A 13 43.93 -36.74 7.21
C GLY A 13 42.93 -37.49 8.13
N SER A 14 42.40 -38.69 7.84
CA SER A 14 42.78 -39.72 6.89
C SER A 14 41.81 -40.91 6.98
N SER A 15 41.39 -41.39 5.80
CA SER A 15 41.37 -42.82 5.37
C SER A 15 40.33 -43.78 5.99
N VAL A 16 39.76 -44.76 5.27
CA VAL A 16 40.41 -45.84 4.48
C VAL A 16 39.40 -46.51 3.50
N TRP A 17 39.83 -46.68 2.22
CA TRP A 17 39.73 -47.82 1.25
C TRP A 17 38.45 -48.68 1.12
N ARG A 18 38.15 -49.43 0.04
CA ARG A 18 38.54 -49.64 -1.38
C ARG A 18 37.52 -50.66 -1.92
N GLY A 19 37.26 -50.70 -3.24
CA GLY A 19 36.81 -51.96 -3.88
C GLY A 19 35.97 -51.82 -5.15
N ARG A 20 36.64 -51.84 -6.31
CA ARG A 20 36.09 -52.02 -7.67
C ARG A 20 35.48 -53.42 -7.83
N GLN A 21 34.37 -53.57 -8.58
CA GLN A 21 34.21 -54.54 -9.68
C GLN A 21 33.06 -54.13 -10.62
N ILE A 22 33.30 -54.32 -11.92
CA ILE A 22 32.43 -54.08 -13.07
C ILE A 22 31.78 -55.41 -13.43
N ARG A 23 30.46 -55.44 -13.75
CA ARG A 23 29.85 -56.27 -14.82
C ARG A 23 28.33 -56.02 -15.00
N PHE A 24 28.01 -55.59 -16.22
CA PHE A 24 26.87 -55.96 -17.09
C PHE A 24 25.40 -55.84 -16.64
N CYS A 25 24.73 -54.90 -17.33
CA CYS A 25 23.37 -54.86 -17.87
C CYS A 25 22.35 -55.96 -17.47
N VAL A 26 21.23 -55.54 -16.89
CA VAL A 26 19.87 -55.90 -17.34
C VAL A 26 18.98 -54.67 -17.21
N ALA A 27 18.35 -54.29 -18.32
CA ALA A 27 17.31 -53.28 -18.39
C ALA A 27 16.00 -53.83 -17.82
N ALA A 28 15.33 -53.05 -16.97
CA ALA A 28 13.91 -53.22 -16.69
C ALA A 28 13.28 -51.83 -16.58
N LEU A 29 12.61 -51.43 -17.67
CA LEU A 29 11.65 -50.34 -17.71
C LEU A 29 10.54 -50.61 -16.69
N VAL A 30 10.33 -49.69 -15.75
CA VAL A 30 9.03 -49.51 -15.09
C VAL A 30 8.62 -48.07 -15.29
N THR A 31 7.71 -47.89 -16.24
CA THR A 31 6.90 -46.70 -16.47
C THR A 31 6.05 -46.41 -15.24
N ALA A 32 6.43 -45.42 -14.44
CA ALA A 32 5.52 -44.76 -13.51
C ALA A 32 5.00 -43.49 -14.18
N LEU A 33 3.80 -43.59 -14.76
CA LEU A 33 2.94 -42.46 -15.10
C LEU A 33 2.54 -41.76 -13.80
N ALA A 34 3.40 -40.86 -13.32
CA ALA A 34 2.97 -39.80 -12.42
C ALA A 34 2.46 -38.66 -13.30
N ALA A 35 1.13 -38.62 -13.49
CA ALA A 35 0.44 -37.42 -13.92
C ALA A 35 0.68 -36.33 -12.85
N GLY A 36 1.81 -35.65 -12.96
CA GLY A 36 2.08 -34.42 -12.23
C GLY A 36 1.05 -33.41 -12.69
N GLY A 37 0.06 -33.15 -11.84
CA GLY A 37 -0.90 -32.07 -12.05
C GLY A 37 -0.11 -30.81 -12.39
N ALA A 38 -0.37 -30.26 -13.57
CA ALA A 38 0.12 -28.96 -13.97
C ALA A 38 -0.32 -27.97 -12.89
N GLN A 39 0.62 -27.56 -12.04
CA GLN A 39 0.49 -26.32 -11.30
C GLN A 39 0.28 -25.26 -12.39
N ALA A 40 -0.89 -24.61 -12.38
CA ALA A 40 -1.16 -23.51 -13.29
C ALA A 40 -0.07 -22.47 -13.09
N GLN A 41 0.89 -22.41 -14.02
CA GLN A 41 1.81 -21.30 -14.11
C GLN A 41 0.92 -20.06 -14.30
N GLY A 42 1.00 -19.12 -13.36
CA GLY A 42 0.25 -17.86 -13.47
C GLY A 42 0.46 -17.28 -14.86
N ALA A 43 -0.63 -16.84 -15.51
CA ALA A 43 -0.57 -16.29 -16.86
C ALA A 43 0.54 -15.23 -16.95
N PRO A 44 1.32 -15.17 -18.06
CA PRO A 44 2.44 -14.23 -18.19
C PRO A 44 1.98 -12.79 -18.00
N GLN A 45 2.15 -12.24 -16.80
CA GLN A 45 1.69 -10.88 -16.48
C GLN A 45 2.63 -9.87 -17.12
N ILE A 46 2.05 -8.84 -17.75
CA ILE A 46 2.81 -7.65 -18.12
C ILE A 46 3.35 -7.05 -16.82
N PRO A 47 4.67 -6.81 -16.69
CA PRO A 47 5.22 -6.29 -15.45
C PRO A 47 4.60 -4.92 -15.13
N PRO A 48 4.20 -4.67 -13.88
CA PRO A 48 3.71 -3.37 -13.48
C PRO A 48 4.80 -2.31 -13.68
N PRO A 49 4.43 -1.03 -13.80
CA PRO A 49 5.41 0.04 -13.93
C PRO A 49 6.39 0.07 -12.77
N ASP A 50 7.66 0.37 -13.08
CA ASP A 50 8.64 0.80 -12.10
C ASP A 50 8.26 2.21 -11.61
N SER A 51 7.30 2.31 -10.68
CA SER A 51 6.90 3.58 -10.08
C SER A 51 7.74 3.89 -8.84
N PHE A 52 8.15 5.15 -8.67
CA PHE A 52 8.83 5.58 -7.46
C PHE A 52 7.85 5.72 -6.29
N ASN A 53 8.16 5.10 -5.15
CA ASN A 53 7.43 5.31 -3.91
C ASN A 53 7.93 6.60 -3.24
N PRO A 54 7.06 7.59 -2.95
CA PRO A 54 7.47 8.81 -2.26
C PRO A 54 7.93 8.55 -0.82
N THR A 55 7.69 7.38 -0.24
CA THR A 55 8.26 6.99 1.06
C THR A 55 9.55 6.21 0.86
N ASP A 56 10.62 6.67 1.48
CA ASP A 56 11.94 6.04 1.37
C ASP A 56 12.08 4.81 2.29
N ALA A 57 13.25 4.15 2.23
CA ALA A 57 13.55 2.96 3.04
C ALA A 57 13.60 3.24 4.55
N ASN A 58 13.74 4.51 4.95
CA ASN A 58 13.72 4.93 6.35
C ASN A 58 12.29 5.22 6.84
N GLY A 59 11.27 5.04 6.00
CA GLY A 59 9.88 5.33 6.32
C GLY A 59 9.55 6.82 6.27
N VAL A 60 10.41 7.67 5.70
CA VAL A 60 10.14 9.10 5.53
C VAL A 60 9.44 9.32 4.20
N ASN A 61 8.25 9.92 4.25
CA ASN A 61 7.60 10.45 3.05
C ASN A 61 8.37 11.69 2.60
N LEU A 62 9.02 11.59 1.44
CA LEU A 62 9.90 12.60 0.89
C LEU A 62 9.15 13.87 0.46
N TYR A 63 7.82 13.84 0.36
CA TYR A 63 7.03 15.04 0.11
C TYR A 63 6.62 15.74 1.41
N SER A 64 5.91 15.02 2.29
CA SER A 64 5.38 15.59 3.53
C SER A 64 6.41 15.73 4.64
N GLY A 65 7.56 15.06 4.52
CA GLY A 65 8.56 14.93 5.59
C GLY A 65 8.05 14.16 6.81
N SER A 66 6.94 13.41 6.68
CA SER A 66 6.35 12.63 7.78
C SER A 66 6.91 11.21 7.85
N TYR A 67 6.90 10.63 9.04
CA TYR A 67 7.31 9.24 9.26
C TYR A 67 6.10 8.30 9.21
N ASN A 68 6.24 7.23 8.43
CA ASN A 68 5.25 6.17 8.27
C ASN A 68 5.77 4.86 8.90
N TYR A 69 5.09 4.40 9.94
CA TYR A 69 5.35 3.11 10.57
C TYR A 69 4.19 2.15 10.35
N SER A 70 4.46 0.99 9.75
CA SER A 70 3.46 -0.08 9.63
C SER A 70 3.72 -1.19 10.65
N THR A 71 2.67 -1.61 11.34
CA THR A 71 2.69 -2.77 12.24
C THR A 71 2.98 -4.07 11.49
N SER A 72 3.35 -5.13 12.22
CA SER A 72 3.29 -6.48 11.70
C SER A 72 1.87 -6.87 11.33
N VAL A 73 1.72 -7.66 10.27
CA VAL A 73 0.43 -8.20 9.86
C VAL A 73 0.05 -9.36 10.78
N ILE A 74 -1.18 -9.33 11.31
CA ILE A 74 -1.83 -10.52 11.87
C ILE A 74 -2.76 -11.11 10.82
N SER A 75 -2.90 -12.43 10.80
CA SER A 75 -3.76 -13.13 9.87
C SER A 75 -4.41 -14.36 10.48
N ILE A 76 -5.50 -14.80 9.85
CA ILE A 76 -6.19 -16.05 10.16
C ILE A 76 -6.63 -16.70 8.85
N GLY A 77 -6.43 -18.02 8.72
CA GLY A 77 -6.58 -18.73 7.46
C GLY A 77 -5.46 -18.43 6.46
N THR A 78 -5.51 -19.08 5.29
CA THR A 78 -4.49 -18.94 4.25
C THR A 78 -4.79 -17.71 3.37
N LEU A 79 -3.88 -16.74 3.34
CA LEU A 79 -4.00 -15.55 2.48
C LEU A 79 -4.10 -15.95 1.00
N GLY A 80 -5.01 -15.32 0.27
CA GLY A 80 -5.32 -15.68 -1.12
C GLY A 80 -6.25 -16.90 -1.28
N GLN A 81 -6.50 -17.66 -0.21
CA GLN A 81 -7.49 -18.75 -0.15
C GLN A 81 -8.60 -18.45 0.86
N GLY A 82 -8.92 -17.16 1.01
CA GLY A 82 -9.97 -16.69 1.91
C GLY A 82 -9.57 -16.49 3.37
N GLY A 83 -8.26 -16.45 3.67
CA GLY A 83 -7.78 -15.92 4.94
C GLY A 83 -8.00 -14.40 5.07
N LEU A 84 -8.15 -13.93 6.31
CA LEU A 84 -8.22 -12.51 6.64
C LEU A 84 -6.90 -12.03 7.22
N SER A 85 -6.58 -10.76 7.00
CA SER A 85 -5.42 -10.10 7.59
C SER A 85 -5.75 -8.70 8.08
N TYR A 86 -4.98 -8.25 9.05
CA TYR A 86 -5.02 -6.88 9.55
C TYR A 86 -3.61 -6.38 9.88
N SER A 87 -3.37 -5.14 9.51
CA SER A 87 -2.32 -4.27 10.00
C SER A 87 -2.85 -2.85 10.23
N ALA A 88 -2.07 -2.06 10.96
CA ALA A 88 -2.24 -0.62 11.06
C ALA A 88 -0.96 0.11 10.62
N THR A 89 -1.12 1.34 10.16
CA THR A 89 -0.02 2.25 9.81
C THR A 89 -0.17 3.57 10.55
N PHE A 90 0.89 4.03 11.20
CA PHE A 90 0.95 5.32 11.86
C PHE A 90 1.69 6.31 10.96
N ASP A 91 1.06 7.44 10.65
CA ASP A 91 1.66 8.56 9.90
C ASP A 91 1.76 9.77 10.84
N THR A 92 2.96 10.31 11.04
CA THR A 92 3.15 11.46 11.93
C THR A 92 2.45 12.73 11.46
N SER A 93 2.10 12.84 10.18
CA SER A 93 1.29 13.98 9.68
C SER A 93 -0.17 13.92 10.14
N VAL A 94 -0.66 12.72 10.47
CA VAL A 94 -2.04 12.46 10.89
C VAL A 94 -2.12 12.32 12.41
N GLY A 95 -1.10 11.72 13.02
CA GLY A 95 -1.05 11.49 14.46
C GLY A 95 -1.92 10.33 14.95
N GLU A 96 -2.54 9.56 14.06
CA GLU A 96 -3.43 8.44 14.37
C GLU A 96 -3.07 7.16 13.60
N TRP A 97 -3.49 6.01 14.14
CA TRP A 97 -3.36 4.71 13.47
C TRP A 97 -4.41 4.57 12.36
N ARG A 98 -3.95 4.34 11.14
CA ARG A 98 -4.77 4.01 9.98
C ARG A 98 -4.91 2.50 9.85
N ASN A 99 -6.15 2.03 9.75
CA ASN A 99 -6.45 0.61 9.66
C ASN A 99 -6.37 0.12 8.21
N SER A 100 -5.73 -1.03 7.98
CA SER A 100 -5.76 -1.74 6.68
C SER A 100 -7.16 -2.18 6.24
N THR A 101 -8.14 -2.21 7.14
CA THR A 101 -9.54 -2.51 6.82
C THR A 101 -10.39 -1.26 6.60
N ALA A 102 -9.78 -0.07 6.52
CA ALA A 102 -10.50 1.17 6.27
C ALA A 102 -11.21 1.10 4.91
N GLY A 103 -12.46 1.56 4.87
CA GLY A 103 -13.16 1.75 3.62
C GLY A 103 -14.29 2.75 3.74
N MET A 104 -14.31 3.71 2.82
CA MET A 104 -15.24 4.83 2.82
C MET A 104 -15.34 5.50 1.46
N VAL A 105 -16.40 6.28 1.26
CA VAL A 105 -16.53 7.26 0.18
C VAL A 105 -16.63 8.64 0.80
N VAL A 106 -15.70 9.50 0.40
CA VAL A 106 -15.65 10.91 0.79
C VAL A 106 -15.82 11.77 -0.45
N GLU A 107 -16.86 12.60 -0.45
CA GLU A 107 -17.01 13.69 -1.42
C GLU A 107 -16.34 14.94 -0.87
N GLU A 108 -15.41 15.48 -1.63
CA GLU A 108 -14.74 16.72 -1.30
C GLU A 108 -14.80 17.62 -2.53
N PRO A 109 -14.82 18.94 -2.37
CA PRO A 109 -14.73 19.81 -3.52
C PRO A 109 -13.29 19.79 -4.10
N PHE A 110 -13.16 20.00 -5.42
CA PHE A 110 -11.94 19.83 -6.21
C PHE A 110 -11.63 21.05 -7.07
N ILE A 111 -10.37 21.49 -7.03
CA ILE A 111 -9.81 22.55 -7.86
C ILE A 111 -8.54 21.96 -8.48
N GLY A 112 -8.56 21.78 -9.79
CA GLY A 112 -7.45 21.26 -10.59
C GLY A 112 -7.88 21.25 -12.06
N PRO A 113 -6.99 20.94 -13.01
CA PRO A 113 -7.37 20.65 -14.38
C PRO A 113 -7.88 19.19 -14.49
N PRO A 114 -9.05 18.93 -15.10
CA PRO A 114 -10.04 19.90 -15.60
C PRO A 114 -10.84 20.57 -14.47
N ALA A 115 -11.30 21.81 -14.72
CA ALA A 115 -11.73 22.76 -13.70
C ALA A 115 -12.92 22.33 -12.82
N ARG A 116 -12.83 22.68 -11.53
CA ARG A 116 -13.88 22.93 -10.51
C ARG A 116 -15.07 21.97 -10.51
N GLY A 117 -15.07 21.05 -9.55
CA GLY A 117 -16.18 20.12 -9.32
C GLY A 117 -16.11 19.44 -7.96
N LEU A 118 -16.89 18.38 -7.78
CA LEU A 118 -16.76 17.47 -6.64
C LEU A 118 -15.79 16.36 -7.04
N LYS A 119 -14.97 15.88 -6.12
CA LYS A 119 -14.23 14.62 -6.25
C LYS A 119 -14.75 13.62 -5.22
N TYR A 120 -14.58 12.36 -5.55
CA TYR A 120 -14.94 11.24 -4.71
C TYR A 120 -13.69 10.42 -4.42
N SER A 121 -13.21 10.51 -3.18
CA SER A 121 -12.16 9.63 -2.66
C SER A 121 -12.81 8.35 -2.16
N VAL A 122 -12.50 7.23 -2.80
CA VAL A 122 -13.00 5.90 -2.46
C VAL A 122 -11.85 5.11 -1.86
N THR A 123 -11.98 4.72 -0.59
CA THR A 123 -11.03 3.83 0.07
C THR A 123 -11.61 2.43 0.18
N VAL A 124 -10.83 1.41 -0.20
CA VAL A 124 -11.14 -0.02 -0.01
C VAL A 124 -9.91 -0.69 0.57
N MET A 125 -10.06 -1.32 1.74
CA MET A 125 -8.97 -2.02 2.43
C MET A 125 -7.70 -1.16 2.55
N GLY A 126 -7.87 0.12 2.88
CA GLY A 126 -6.78 1.09 3.04
C GLY A 126 -6.16 1.65 1.75
N ALA A 127 -6.50 1.10 0.58
CA ALA A 127 -6.12 1.66 -0.72
C ALA A 127 -7.15 2.68 -1.18
N SER A 128 -6.71 3.79 -1.77
CA SER A 128 -7.61 4.87 -2.21
C SER A 128 -7.54 5.08 -3.71
N ALA A 129 -8.70 5.38 -4.30
CA ALA A 129 -8.85 5.85 -5.67
C ALA A 129 -9.69 7.14 -5.67
N LEU A 130 -9.41 8.04 -6.61
CA LEU A 130 -10.05 9.34 -6.77
C LEU A 130 -10.85 9.34 -8.06
N PHE A 131 -12.11 9.79 -7.96
CA PHE A 131 -13.04 9.86 -9.08
C PHE A 131 -13.62 11.27 -9.23
N LEU A 132 -13.86 11.70 -10.45
CA LEU A 132 -14.63 12.90 -10.78
C LEU A 132 -15.98 12.50 -11.39
N PRO A 133 -17.07 13.24 -11.13
CA PRO A 133 -18.34 13.01 -11.79
C PRO A 133 -18.25 13.37 -13.28
N ASP A 134 -18.81 12.53 -14.13
CA ASP A 134 -18.85 12.70 -15.58
C ASP A 134 -20.24 12.32 -16.11
N ASN A 135 -21.08 13.32 -16.39
CA ASN A 135 -22.41 13.15 -16.99
C ASN A 135 -23.30 12.05 -16.35
N GLY A 136 -23.28 11.96 -15.02
CA GLY A 136 -24.05 10.95 -14.26
C GLY A 136 -23.28 9.64 -13.99
N ALA A 137 -22.06 9.51 -14.51
CA ALA A 137 -21.08 8.48 -14.19
C ALA A 137 -19.90 9.05 -13.38
N TYR A 138 -18.86 8.24 -13.19
CA TYR A 138 -17.64 8.61 -12.48
C TYR A 138 -16.42 8.21 -13.30
N SER A 139 -15.53 9.15 -13.58
CA SER A 139 -14.25 8.93 -14.24
C SER A 139 -13.13 8.84 -13.20
N VAL A 140 -12.25 7.86 -13.33
CA VAL A 140 -11.10 7.70 -12.43
C VAL A 140 -10.00 8.71 -12.78
N VAL A 141 -9.45 9.36 -11.76
CA VAL A 141 -8.40 10.40 -11.88
C VAL A 141 -7.16 10.06 -11.07
N ASP A 142 -7.27 9.27 -10.01
CA ASP A 142 -6.11 8.69 -9.32
C ASP A 142 -6.50 7.30 -8.81
N GLY A 143 -5.56 6.35 -8.77
CA GLY A 143 -5.83 4.95 -8.45
C GLY A 143 -6.57 4.23 -9.58
N ASP A 144 -7.29 3.15 -9.27
CA ASP A 144 -7.83 2.22 -10.26
C ASP A 144 -9.27 1.83 -9.97
N GLY A 145 -9.92 1.17 -10.94
CA GLY A 145 -11.28 0.63 -10.84
C GLY A 145 -12.35 1.53 -11.44
N THR A 146 -13.61 1.22 -11.11
CA THR A 146 -14.79 2.01 -11.51
C THR A 146 -15.66 2.28 -10.30
N LEU A 147 -16.31 3.43 -10.31
CA LEU A 147 -17.31 3.81 -9.32
C LEU A 147 -18.68 3.96 -9.99
N ALA A 148 -19.70 3.39 -9.39
CA ALA A 148 -21.09 3.56 -9.78
C ALA A 148 -21.95 3.88 -8.56
N ARG A 149 -23.09 4.52 -8.79
CA ARG A 149 -24.06 4.82 -7.73
C ARG A 149 -25.46 4.41 -8.16
N THR A 150 -26.14 3.65 -7.30
CA THR A 150 -27.54 3.27 -7.47
C THR A 150 -28.31 3.64 -6.21
N GLY A 151 -29.17 4.66 -6.30
CA GLY A 151 -29.83 5.24 -5.13
C GLY A 151 -28.84 5.79 -4.10
N ALA A 152 -28.82 5.20 -2.91
CA ALA A 152 -27.91 5.56 -1.81
C ALA A 152 -26.64 4.69 -1.74
N VAL A 153 -26.51 3.68 -2.61
CA VAL A 153 -25.39 2.73 -2.58
C VAL A 153 -24.33 3.16 -3.58
N PHE A 154 -23.09 3.30 -3.12
CA PHE A 154 -21.94 3.38 -4.00
C PHE A 154 -21.36 1.98 -4.19
N THR A 155 -21.00 1.65 -5.43
CA THR A 155 -20.40 0.37 -5.80
C THR A 155 -19.07 0.65 -6.48
N TYR A 156 -17.98 0.19 -5.87
CA TYR A 156 -16.65 0.23 -6.45
C TYR A 156 -16.30 -1.15 -6.99
N THR A 157 -15.81 -1.21 -8.22
CA THR A 157 -15.27 -2.44 -8.83
C THR A 157 -13.79 -2.26 -9.08
N ALA A 158 -12.96 -3.04 -8.39
CA ALA A 158 -11.51 -3.06 -8.54
C ALA A 158 -11.08 -3.68 -9.88
N LEU A 159 -9.80 -3.55 -10.22
CA LEU A 159 -9.24 -4.15 -11.45
C LEU A 159 -9.37 -5.67 -11.46
N ASP A 160 -9.15 -6.31 -10.32
CA ASP A 160 -9.24 -7.77 -10.16
C ASP A 160 -10.68 -8.29 -10.23
N GLY A 161 -11.68 -7.40 -10.22
CA GLY A 161 -13.10 -7.76 -10.19
C GLY A 161 -13.72 -7.82 -8.79
N SER A 162 -12.96 -7.47 -7.75
CA SER A 162 -13.50 -7.32 -6.42
C SER A 162 -14.50 -6.15 -6.37
N VAL A 163 -15.68 -6.40 -5.79
CA VAL A 163 -16.77 -5.42 -5.69
C VAL A 163 -16.96 -5.00 -4.25
N ALA A 164 -16.75 -3.71 -3.97
CA ALA A 164 -17.04 -3.11 -2.67
C ALA A 164 -18.33 -2.29 -2.73
N GLU A 165 -19.19 -2.48 -1.74
CA GLU A 165 -20.41 -1.69 -1.57
C GLU A 165 -20.25 -0.73 -0.40
N PHE A 166 -20.79 0.47 -0.52
CA PHE A 166 -20.74 1.48 0.53
C PHE A 166 -22.12 2.03 0.84
N LEU A 167 -22.41 2.15 2.14
CA LEU A 167 -23.68 2.55 2.70
C LEU A 167 -23.47 3.49 3.90
N GLY A 168 -24.51 4.20 4.32
CA GLY A 168 -24.55 4.77 5.66
C GLY A 168 -24.28 6.28 5.81
N GLY A 169 -24.24 7.04 4.71
CA GLY A 169 -24.28 8.50 4.74
C GLY A 169 -23.15 9.17 5.54
N VAL A 170 -23.42 10.36 6.08
CA VAL A 170 -22.44 11.16 6.84
C VAL A 170 -22.21 10.56 8.22
N THR A 171 -20.96 10.21 8.51
CA THR A 171 -20.52 9.70 9.80
C THR A 171 -19.06 10.01 10.08
N TYR A 172 -18.67 9.80 11.33
CA TYR A 172 -17.35 10.15 11.85
C TYR A 172 -16.75 8.96 12.59
N SER A 173 -15.69 8.35 12.03
CA SER A 173 -14.78 7.44 12.76
C SER A 173 -13.64 6.86 11.91
N PRO A 174 -12.43 6.75 12.49
CA PRO A 174 -11.60 7.91 12.86
C PRO A 174 -11.48 8.95 11.72
N PHE A 175 -11.94 8.62 10.51
CA PHE A 175 -12.04 9.50 9.35
C PHE A 175 -13.48 9.99 9.14
N VAL A 176 -13.64 11.09 8.42
CA VAL A 176 -14.95 11.61 8.01
C VAL A 176 -15.37 10.89 6.74
N ALA A 177 -16.39 10.04 6.83
CA ALA A 177 -17.06 9.47 5.67
C ALA A 177 -18.36 10.24 5.47
N ASN A 178 -18.47 11.05 4.42
CA ASN A 178 -19.65 11.87 4.20
C ASN A 178 -20.64 11.30 3.16
N LYS A 179 -20.25 10.23 2.43
CA LYS A 179 -21.15 9.53 1.49
C LYS A 179 -21.43 8.09 1.85
N GLY A 180 -20.44 7.35 2.36
CA GLY A 180 -20.67 5.97 2.80
C GLY A 180 -19.46 5.32 3.45
N LEU A 181 -19.73 4.32 4.27
CA LEU A 181 -18.76 3.37 4.82
C LEU A 181 -18.85 2.06 4.03
N ILE A 182 -17.73 1.37 3.86
CA ILE A 182 -17.74 0.05 3.23
C ILE A 182 -18.64 -0.89 4.03
N SER A 183 -19.57 -1.57 3.38
CA SER A 183 -20.49 -2.52 4.02
C SER A 183 -20.13 -3.95 3.66
N SER A 184 -19.73 -4.19 2.41
CA SER A 184 -19.31 -5.50 1.93
C SER A 184 -18.19 -5.39 0.90
N LEU A 185 -17.40 -6.45 0.78
CA LEU A 185 -16.42 -6.65 -0.28
C LEU A 185 -16.53 -8.09 -0.79
N THR A 186 -16.89 -8.26 -2.06
CA THR A 186 -17.00 -9.60 -2.69
C THR A 186 -15.88 -9.75 -3.70
N ARG A 187 -15.04 -10.77 -3.52
CA ARG A 187 -13.93 -11.09 -4.43
C ARG A 187 -14.39 -12.00 -5.57
N PRO A 188 -13.65 -12.05 -6.70
CA PRO A 188 -14.01 -12.89 -7.84
C PRO A 188 -14.12 -14.38 -7.55
N ASN A 189 -13.43 -14.86 -6.51
CA ASN A 189 -13.49 -16.25 -6.06
C ASN A 189 -14.75 -16.57 -5.21
N GLY A 190 -15.66 -15.61 -5.03
CA GLY A 190 -16.86 -15.76 -4.21
C GLY A 190 -16.64 -15.55 -2.71
N GLU A 191 -15.41 -15.25 -2.28
CA GLU A 191 -15.17 -14.81 -0.91
C GLU A 191 -15.88 -13.48 -0.68
N ARG A 192 -16.65 -13.40 0.42
CA ARG A 192 -17.40 -12.20 0.77
C ARG A 192 -17.07 -11.77 2.17
N LEU A 193 -16.57 -10.54 2.29
CA LEU A 193 -16.30 -9.85 3.54
C LEU A 193 -17.49 -8.96 3.91
N ILE A 194 -17.82 -8.92 5.20
CA ILE A 194 -18.84 -8.06 5.78
C ILE A 194 -18.23 -7.20 6.87
N PHE A 195 -18.44 -5.89 6.74
CA PHE A 195 -17.95 -4.87 7.66
C PHE A 195 -19.10 -4.46 8.57
N THR A 196 -18.98 -4.85 9.85
CA THR A 196 -19.99 -4.54 10.86
C THR A 196 -19.55 -3.32 11.65
N TYR A 197 -20.46 -2.36 11.85
CA TYR A 197 -20.21 -1.12 12.57
C TYR A 197 -21.10 -1.01 13.80
N THR A 198 -20.54 -0.42 14.87
CA THR A 198 -21.29 0.03 16.05
C THR A 198 -21.55 1.53 15.90
N SER A 199 -22.75 1.98 16.26
CA SER A 199 -23.13 3.40 16.20
C SER A 199 -23.49 3.97 17.57
N VAL A 200 -23.12 5.23 17.79
CA VAL A 200 -23.57 6.03 18.94
C VAL A 200 -24.01 7.41 18.44
N THR A 201 -25.01 7.99 19.07
CA THR A 201 -25.44 9.37 18.78
C THR A 201 -24.57 10.33 19.57
N MET A 202 -23.88 11.23 18.86
CA MET A 202 -23.09 12.29 19.49
C MET A 202 -23.99 13.34 20.16
N THR A 203 -23.40 14.17 21.01
CA THR A 203 -24.10 15.27 21.72
C THR A 203 -24.84 16.23 20.77
N ASN A 204 -24.34 16.42 19.55
CA ASN A 204 -24.94 17.28 18.52
C ASN A 204 -25.99 16.56 17.65
N GLY A 205 -26.38 15.33 17.99
CA GLY A 205 -27.40 14.54 17.28
C GLY A 205 -26.90 13.76 16.07
N PHE A 206 -25.63 13.90 15.67
CA PHE A 206 -25.07 13.17 14.54
C PHE A 206 -24.64 11.73 14.91
N PRO A 207 -24.82 10.74 14.03
CA PRO A 207 -24.39 9.37 14.29
C PRO A 207 -22.86 9.22 14.09
N ALA A 208 -22.15 8.86 15.15
CA ALA A 208 -20.80 8.32 15.06
C ALA A 208 -20.88 6.81 14.80
N ARG A 209 -20.04 6.29 13.90
CA ARG A 209 -20.00 4.85 13.58
C ARG A 209 -18.57 4.37 13.48
N ARG A 210 -18.18 3.38 14.28
CA ARG A 210 -16.84 2.75 14.22
C ARG A 210 -16.97 1.30 13.79
N ILE A 211 -15.94 0.77 13.14
CA ILE A 211 -15.91 -0.64 12.75
C ILE A 211 -15.83 -1.52 14.00
N GLN A 212 -16.65 -2.57 14.09
CA GLN A 212 -16.66 -3.51 15.22
C GLN A 212 -16.04 -4.85 14.81
N SER A 213 -16.30 -5.27 13.57
CA SER A 213 -15.68 -6.47 13.02
C SER A 213 -15.68 -6.49 11.49
N VAL A 214 -14.76 -7.29 10.94
CA VAL A 214 -14.79 -7.76 9.54
C VAL A 214 -14.92 -9.27 9.58
N THR A 215 -15.98 -9.83 8.99
CA THR A 215 -16.19 -11.28 8.90
C THR A 215 -16.13 -11.72 7.45
N ASN A 216 -15.87 -13.01 7.19
CA ASN A 216 -16.07 -13.57 5.85
C ASN A 216 -16.93 -14.84 5.86
N ASN A 217 -17.32 -15.28 4.67
CA ASN A 217 -18.14 -16.48 4.45
C ASN A 217 -17.41 -17.82 4.72
N LEU A 218 -16.16 -17.79 5.20
CA LEU A 218 -15.42 -18.98 5.66
C LEU A 218 -15.38 -19.10 7.20
N GLY A 219 -16.03 -18.18 7.91
CA GLY A 219 -16.09 -18.20 9.37
C GLY A 219 -14.96 -17.44 10.07
N TYR A 220 -14.09 -16.75 9.34
CA TYR A 220 -13.04 -15.94 9.94
C TYR A 220 -13.55 -14.54 10.32
N GLN A 221 -12.94 -13.95 11.35
CA GLN A 221 -13.26 -12.61 11.82
C GLN A 221 -12.04 -11.83 12.30
N ILE A 222 -11.95 -10.57 11.88
CA ILE A 222 -11.14 -9.53 12.53
C ILE A 222 -12.06 -8.78 13.49
N HIS A 223 -11.80 -8.87 14.79
CA HIS A 223 -12.58 -8.22 15.85
C HIS A 223 -11.80 -7.04 16.44
N PHE A 224 -12.49 -5.91 16.66
CA PHE A 224 -11.91 -4.67 17.19
C PHE A 224 -12.42 -4.41 18.60
N GLN A 225 -11.50 -4.17 19.53
CA GLN A 225 -11.79 -3.70 20.88
C GLN A 225 -11.35 -2.25 21.03
N TYR A 226 -12.19 -1.47 21.71
CA TYR A 226 -12.01 -0.05 21.91
C TYR A 226 -11.87 0.28 23.39
N ALA A 227 -11.25 1.42 23.68
CA ALA A 227 -11.04 1.88 25.04
C ALA A 227 -12.33 2.28 25.77
N SER A 228 -13.37 2.68 25.05
CA SER A 228 -14.66 3.06 25.61
C SER A 228 -15.79 2.58 24.73
N ASP A 229 -16.87 2.10 25.34
CA ASP A 229 -18.15 1.80 24.68
C ASP A 229 -19.21 2.89 24.92
N THR A 230 -18.78 4.07 25.34
CA THR A 230 -19.61 5.28 25.40
C THR A 230 -18.95 6.42 24.63
N TRP A 231 -19.76 7.34 24.11
CA TRP A 231 -19.26 8.50 23.35
C TRP A 231 -18.41 9.41 24.23
N ASN A 232 -17.10 9.38 23.99
CA ASN A 232 -16.07 10.24 24.58
C ASN A 232 -14.81 10.23 23.69
N THR A 233 -13.72 10.83 24.16
CA THR A 233 -12.44 10.87 23.43
C THR A 233 -11.82 9.48 23.19
N ASP A 234 -12.13 8.50 24.05
CA ASP A 234 -11.63 7.12 23.98
C ASP A 234 -12.49 6.20 23.08
N TRP A 235 -13.70 6.63 22.68
CA TRP A 235 -14.62 5.84 21.84
C TRP A 235 -13.99 5.37 20.52
N ARG A 236 -13.03 6.11 19.96
CA ARG A 236 -12.39 5.74 18.70
C ARG A 236 -11.07 5.01 18.88
N ARG A 237 -10.55 4.96 20.11
CA ARG A 237 -9.23 4.42 20.39
C ARG A 237 -9.29 2.90 20.42
N ILE A 238 -8.80 2.29 19.36
CA ILE A 238 -8.57 0.84 19.29
C ILE A 238 -7.51 0.49 20.34
N ILE A 239 -7.80 -0.52 21.16
CA ILE A 239 -6.86 -1.06 22.16
C ILE A 239 -6.40 -2.47 21.82
N LYS A 240 -7.20 -3.22 21.05
CA LYS A 240 -6.85 -4.57 20.63
C LYS A 240 -7.57 -4.96 19.35
N VAL A 241 -6.88 -5.64 18.47
CA VAL A 241 -7.46 -6.28 17.29
C VAL A 241 -7.11 -7.76 17.33
N THR A 242 -8.11 -8.62 17.11
CA THR A 242 -7.97 -10.08 17.18
C THR A 242 -8.42 -10.71 15.87
N ALA A 243 -7.60 -11.58 15.29
CA ALA A 243 -7.97 -12.40 14.14
C ALA A 243 -8.36 -13.81 14.63
N LEU A 244 -9.62 -14.20 14.47
CA LEU A 244 -10.17 -15.43 15.04
C LEU A 244 -10.96 -16.27 14.03
N ASN A 245 -11.19 -17.53 14.38
CA ASN A 245 -12.09 -18.43 13.68
C ASN A 245 -13.36 -18.66 14.51
N ASN A 246 -14.51 -18.18 14.01
CA ASN A 246 -15.80 -18.29 14.69
C ASN A 246 -16.29 -19.73 14.85
N ALA A 247 -15.76 -20.68 14.08
CA ALA A 247 -16.07 -22.10 14.26
C ALA A 247 -15.42 -22.70 15.52
N VAL A 248 -14.36 -22.06 16.04
CA VAL A 248 -13.67 -22.48 17.27
C VAL A 248 -14.14 -21.64 18.44
N ASP A 249 -14.02 -20.31 18.34
CA ASP A 249 -14.50 -19.36 19.35
C ASP A 249 -15.50 -18.40 18.72
N ALA A 250 -16.79 -18.59 19.02
CA ALA A 250 -17.85 -17.75 18.48
C ALA A 250 -17.81 -16.33 19.09
N CYS A 251 -17.78 -15.32 18.23
CA CYS A 251 -17.79 -13.91 18.60
C CYS A 251 -18.85 -13.18 17.77
N ALA A 252 -19.87 -12.60 18.41
CA ALA A 252 -20.90 -11.89 17.65
C ALA A 252 -20.27 -10.69 16.92
N PRO A 253 -20.59 -10.43 15.63
CA PRO A 253 -19.98 -9.34 14.85
C PRO A 253 -20.16 -7.94 15.47
N THR A 254 -21.18 -7.75 16.31
CA THR A 254 -21.50 -6.51 17.02
C THR A 254 -21.02 -6.49 18.47
N ALA A 255 -20.39 -7.56 18.98
CA ALA A 255 -19.94 -7.62 20.37
C ALA A 255 -18.76 -6.68 20.61
N ASN A 256 -18.78 -5.93 21.71
CA ASN A 256 -17.65 -5.08 22.11
C ASN A 256 -16.47 -5.90 22.64
N MET A 257 -16.75 -7.04 23.26
CA MET A 257 -15.76 -7.98 23.82
C MET A 257 -16.17 -9.42 23.52
N CYS A 258 -15.18 -10.29 23.37
CA CYS A 258 -15.38 -11.72 23.13
C CYS A 258 -14.51 -12.54 24.10
N ALA A 259 -15.01 -13.71 24.47
CA ALA A 259 -14.27 -14.69 25.26
C ALA A 259 -13.67 -15.73 24.32
N PHE A 260 -12.44 -16.14 24.57
CA PHE A 260 -11.70 -17.07 23.73
C PHE A 260 -11.24 -18.27 24.55
N SER A 261 -11.40 -19.48 24.02
CA SER A 261 -10.88 -20.71 24.61
C SER A 261 -9.37 -20.87 24.40
N GLN A 262 -8.80 -20.13 23.43
CA GLN A 262 -7.38 -20.18 23.08
C GLN A 262 -6.79 -18.82 22.75
N ALA A 263 -5.45 -18.77 22.62
CA ALA A 263 -4.75 -17.59 22.14
C ALA A 263 -4.90 -17.43 20.62
N TRP A 264 -5.40 -16.28 20.19
CA TRP A 264 -5.49 -15.89 18.79
C TRP A 264 -4.40 -14.88 18.40
N PRO A 265 -4.05 -14.75 17.12
CA PRO A 265 -3.23 -13.63 16.63
C PRO A 265 -3.86 -12.29 16.99
N THR A 266 -3.10 -11.42 17.64
CA THR A 266 -3.57 -10.11 18.12
C THR A 266 -2.53 -9.01 17.93
N LEU A 267 -3.02 -7.79 17.76
CA LEU A 267 -2.26 -6.56 17.97
C LEU A 267 -2.91 -5.79 19.11
N THR A 268 -2.13 -5.41 20.12
CA THR A 268 -2.58 -4.60 21.27
C THR A 268 -1.94 -3.23 21.17
N PHE A 269 -2.75 -2.19 21.26
CA PHE A 269 -2.36 -0.79 21.10
C PHE A 269 -2.41 -0.07 22.44
N ALA A 270 -1.37 0.71 22.74
CA ALA A 270 -1.37 1.62 23.87
C ALA A 270 -0.91 3.01 23.41
N GLN A 271 -1.42 4.04 24.07
CA GLN A 271 -1.08 5.42 23.77
C GLN A 271 -1.10 6.26 25.04
N THR A 272 -0.07 7.09 25.20
CA THR A 272 0.02 8.21 26.14
C THR A 272 0.37 9.47 25.35
N SER A 273 0.61 10.59 26.03
CA SER A 273 1.12 11.81 25.41
C SER A 273 2.56 11.69 24.90
N THR A 274 3.34 10.73 25.43
CA THR A 274 4.77 10.57 25.15
C THR A 274 5.12 9.26 24.44
N GLU A 275 4.18 8.33 24.31
CA GLU A 275 4.41 7.03 23.67
C GLU A 275 3.16 6.54 22.94
N LYS A 276 3.34 5.99 21.73
CA LYS A 276 2.35 5.11 21.08
C LYS A 276 3.01 3.77 20.85
N SER A 277 2.34 2.68 21.18
CA SER A 277 2.95 1.35 21.08
C SER A 277 1.99 0.31 20.54
N VAL A 278 2.59 -0.71 19.93
CA VAL A 278 1.90 -1.89 19.42
C VAL A 278 2.63 -3.13 19.95
N THR A 279 1.86 -4.07 20.49
CA THR A 279 2.36 -5.35 21.00
C THR A 279 1.68 -6.48 20.26
N ASP A 280 2.47 -7.39 19.70
CA ASP A 280 1.94 -8.58 19.03
C ASP A 280 1.58 -9.70 20.02
N ALA A 281 1.00 -10.79 19.51
CA ALA A 281 0.62 -11.96 20.33
C ALA A 281 1.79 -12.67 21.02
N LEU A 282 3.04 -12.43 20.60
CA LEU A 282 4.24 -12.98 21.23
C LEU A 282 4.80 -12.05 22.32
N GLY A 283 4.13 -10.94 22.62
CA GLY A 283 4.58 -9.97 23.62
C GLY A 283 5.68 -9.03 23.11
N ARG A 284 5.95 -9.00 21.80
CA ARG A 284 6.96 -8.10 21.22
C ARG A 284 6.35 -6.72 21.02
N THR A 285 6.89 -5.71 21.70
CA THR A 285 6.37 -4.33 21.68
C THR A 285 7.27 -3.37 20.90
N THR A 286 6.74 -2.76 19.84
CA THR A 286 7.36 -1.59 19.19
C THR A 286 6.76 -0.32 19.75
N ARG A 287 7.59 0.70 19.98
CA ARG A 287 7.18 1.98 20.58
C ARG A 287 7.65 3.16 19.74
N LEU A 288 6.72 4.08 19.50
CA LEU A 288 6.93 5.39 18.90
C LEU A 288 6.98 6.41 20.05
N LEU A 289 8.10 7.12 20.18
CA LEU A 289 8.41 7.96 21.33
C LEU A 289 8.30 9.43 20.95
N PHE A 290 7.54 10.18 21.73
CA PHE A 290 7.17 11.57 21.46
C PHE A 290 7.66 12.52 22.56
N SER A 291 8.06 13.72 22.16
CA SER A 291 8.37 14.84 23.04
C SER A 291 7.79 16.11 22.43
N GLY A 292 6.97 16.84 23.18
CA GLY A 292 6.29 18.04 22.67
C GLY A 292 5.42 17.78 21.43
N GLY A 293 4.87 16.56 21.27
CA GLY A 293 4.11 16.15 20.08
C GLY A 293 4.95 15.64 18.90
N TRP A 294 6.27 15.79 18.95
CA TRP A 294 7.19 15.38 17.89
C TRP A 294 7.72 13.98 18.13
N LEU A 295 7.68 13.11 17.11
CA LEU A 295 8.28 11.78 17.18
C LEU A 295 9.80 11.94 17.17
N TYR A 296 10.48 11.64 18.28
CA TYR A 296 11.94 11.75 18.36
C TYR A 296 12.65 10.39 18.28
N GLY A 297 11.92 9.28 18.41
CA GLY A 297 12.50 7.98 18.14
C GLY A 297 11.54 6.79 18.11
N VAL A 298 12.04 5.68 17.57
CA VAL A 298 11.38 4.35 17.60
C VAL A 298 12.21 3.40 18.43
N ARG A 299 11.58 2.70 19.39
CA ARG A 299 12.18 1.59 20.13
C ARG A 299 11.59 0.26 19.63
N ARG A 300 12.46 -0.60 19.08
CA ARG A 300 12.11 -1.94 18.60
C ARG A 300 11.95 -2.91 19.79
N PRO A 301 11.25 -4.05 19.61
CA PRO A 301 11.03 -5.02 20.69
C PRO A 301 12.31 -5.58 21.32
N THR A 302 13.39 -5.62 20.56
CA THR A 302 14.68 -6.19 20.99
C THR A 302 15.46 -5.29 21.95
N ASN A 303 14.98 -4.07 22.22
CA ASN A 303 15.70 -3.10 23.02
C ASN A 303 14.93 -2.76 24.31
N SER A 304 15.60 -2.88 25.45
CA SER A 304 15.03 -2.63 26.78
C SER A 304 15.02 -1.14 27.15
N GLY A 305 15.79 -0.28 26.46
CA GLY A 305 15.88 1.15 26.73
C GLY A 305 16.27 1.98 25.50
N GLY A 306 16.21 3.31 25.62
CA GLY A 306 16.62 4.24 24.55
C GLY A 306 15.79 4.14 23.26
N GLN A 307 16.44 4.43 22.13
CA GLN A 307 15.85 4.45 20.79
C GLN A 307 16.73 3.66 19.82
N ASN A 308 16.11 2.93 18.89
CA ASN A 308 16.81 2.28 17.77
C ASN A 308 16.89 3.21 16.57
N ILE A 309 15.83 3.99 16.34
CA ILE A 309 15.77 5.00 15.30
C ILE A 309 15.55 6.34 15.98
N THR A 310 16.31 7.37 15.62
CA THR A 310 16.09 8.74 16.10
C THR A 310 15.81 9.69 14.96
N PHE A 311 15.04 10.74 15.27
CA PHE A 311 14.60 11.74 14.31
C PHE A 311 14.97 13.14 14.79
N THR A 312 15.34 14.00 13.85
CA THR A 312 15.40 15.46 14.06
C THR A 312 14.51 16.14 13.06
N TYR A 313 14.07 17.35 13.37
CA TYR A 313 13.16 18.13 12.52
C TYR A 313 13.81 19.43 12.08
N ASP A 314 13.38 19.91 10.92
CA ASP A 314 13.54 21.29 10.53
C ASP A 314 12.47 22.10 11.29
N MET A 315 12.93 23.06 12.09
CA MET A 315 12.07 23.86 12.97
C MET A 315 11.27 24.93 12.22
N THR A 316 11.60 25.18 10.94
CA THR A 316 10.89 26.16 10.11
C THR A 316 9.63 25.57 9.51
N ASP A 317 9.64 24.30 9.11
CA ASP A 317 8.54 23.65 8.38
C ASP A 317 7.96 22.40 9.07
N GLY A 318 8.57 21.94 10.16
CA GLY A 318 8.11 20.76 10.90
C GLY A 318 8.34 19.43 10.18
N ARG A 319 9.21 19.38 9.17
CA ARG A 319 9.54 18.15 8.43
C ARG A 319 10.75 17.45 9.04
N ILE A 320 10.85 16.13 8.87
CA ILE A 320 12.01 15.36 9.34
C ILE A 320 13.26 15.84 8.60
N ALA A 321 14.23 16.39 9.33
CA ALA A 321 15.52 16.84 8.79
C ALA A 321 16.59 15.74 8.82
N SER A 322 16.50 14.78 9.75
CA SER A 322 17.37 13.60 9.70
C SER A 322 16.79 12.38 10.40
N VAL A 323 17.20 11.22 9.91
CA VAL A 323 16.93 9.91 10.52
C VAL A 323 18.28 9.26 10.84
N HIS A 324 18.41 8.67 12.02
CA HIS A 324 19.52 7.79 12.35
C HIS A 324 18.99 6.42 12.78
N ASP A 325 19.30 5.37 12.04
CA ASP A 325 18.72 4.02 12.22
C ASP A 325 19.54 3.10 13.15
N GLY A 326 20.65 3.63 13.69
CA GLY A 326 21.61 2.90 14.50
C GLY A 326 22.88 2.52 13.75
N ALA A 327 22.85 2.50 12.42
CA ALA A 327 23.99 2.20 11.56
C ALA A 327 24.49 3.43 10.77
N GLY A 328 23.58 4.30 10.36
CA GLY A 328 23.91 5.50 9.60
C GLY A 328 22.94 6.65 9.85
N ARG A 329 23.29 7.81 9.29
CA ARG A 329 22.45 9.02 9.30
C ARG A 329 22.07 9.42 7.88
N TRP A 330 20.77 9.65 7.67
CA TRP A 330 20.23 10.26 6.47
C TRP A 330 19.79 11.68 6.80
N ALA A 331 20.16 12.64 5.97
CA ALA A 331 19.69 14.02 6.08
C ALA A 331 18.76 14.36 4.93
N TYR A 332 17.75 15.16 5.22
CA TYR A 332 16.72 15.59 4.27
C TYR A 332 16.71 17.10 4.23
N THR A 333 16.73 17.67 3.03
CA THR A 333 16.51 19.09 2.81
C THR A 333 15.39 19.26 1.80
N TYR A 334 14.51 20.21 2.06
CA TYR A 334 13.28 20.40 1.29
C TYR A 334 13.28 21.80 0.69
N ASP A 335 13.16 21.89 -0.63
CA ASP A 335 13.01 23.17 -1.31
C ASP A 335 11.54 23.31 -1.74
N PRO A 336 10.76 24.21 -1.10
CA PRO A 336 9.38 24.45 -1.51
C PRO A 336 9.33 25.18 -2.87
N PRO A 337 8.19 25.10 -3.58
CA PRO A 337 7.96 25.97 -4.73
C PRO A 337 8.04 27.44 -4.31
N PRO A 338 8.45 28.36 -5.21
CA PRO A 338 8.33 29.78 -4.95
C PRO A 338 6.86 30.14 -4.67
N VAL A 339 6.61 30.94 -3.63
CA VAL A 339 5.27 31.41 -3.29
C VAL A 339 4.83 32.44 -4.34
N LEU A 340 3.93 32.03 -5.24
CA LEU A 340 3.33 32.93 -6.22
C LEU A 340 1.94 33.38 -5.72
N THR A 341 1.52 34.60 -6.06
CA THR A 341 0.19 35.13 -5.75
C THR A 341 -0.52 35.61 -7.03
N PRO A 342 -1.67 35.02 -7.42
CA PRO A 342 -2.33 33.86 -6.80
C PRO A 342 -1.47 32.58 -6.92
N PRO A 343 -1.62 31.61 -6.00
CA PRO A 343 -0.83 30.38 -6.07
C PRO A 343 -1.16 29.61 -7.35
N PRO A 344 -0.16 28.95 -7.97
CA PRO A 344 -0.37 28.24 -9.21
C PRO A 344 -1.15 26.95 -8.92
N VAL A 345 -1.95 26.51 -9.90
CA VAL A 345 -2.69 25.25 -9.80
C VAL A 345 -1.74 24.04 -9.73
N GLU A 346 -0.52 24.19 -10.24
CA GLU A 346 0.55 23.21 -10.15
C GLU A 346 1.82 23.84 -9.56
N GLU A 347 2.42 23.19 -8.57
CA GLU A 347 3.66 23.62 -7.94
C GLU A 347 4.74 22.54 -8.06
N THR A 348 6.01 22.95 -8.16
CA THR A 348 7.15 22.02 -8.18
C THR A 348 7.98 22.16 -6.92
N SER A 349 8.23 21.05 -6.23
CA SER A 349 9.08 20.99 -5.03
C SER A 349 10.20 19.98 -5.18
N THR A 350 11.28 20.15 -4.43
CA THR A 350 12.38 19.19 -4.39
C THR A 350 12.71 18.73 -2.99
N THR A 351 13.20 17.50 -2.87
CA THR A 351 13.75 16.95 -1.64
C THR A 351 15.08 16.29 -1.94
N THR A 352 16.12 16.70 -1.22
CA THR A 352 17.44 16.09 -1.30
C THR A 352 17.64 15.18 -0.11
N VAL A 353 17.89 13.90 -0.39
CA VAL A 353 18.25 12.89 0.60
C VAL A 353 19.75 12.67 0.54
N ARG A 354 20.46 12.95 1.62
CA ARG A 354 21.88 12.68 1.78
C ARG A 354 22.07 11.43 2.61
N ASN A 355 22.66 10.39 2.04
CA ASN A 355 22.88 9.12 2.72
C ASN A 355 24.11 9.18 3.67
N PRO A 356 24.37 8.13 4.47
CA PRO A 356 25.52 8.07 5.38
C PRO A 356 26.89 8.17 4.68
N LEU A 357 26.95 7.80 3.39
CA LEU A 357 28.14 7.90 2.54
C LEU A 357 28.33 9.29 1.92
N SER A 358 27.54 10.29 2.33
CA SER A 358 27.58 11.65 1.80
C SER A 358 27.12 11.80 0.35
N GLU A 359 26.39 10.82 -0.17
CA GLU A 359 25.84 10.82 -1.52
C GLU A 359 24.42 11.38 -1.52
N ASN A 360 24.11 12.23 -2.50
CA ASN A 360 22.82 12.90 -2.59
C ASN A 360 21.91 12.23 -3.62
N THR A 361 20.65 12.03 -3.27
CA THR A 361 19.56 11.74 -4.21
C THR A 361 18.57 12.91 -4.17
N VAL A 362 18.26 13.50 -5.32
CA VAL A 362 17.30 14.60 -5.43
C VAL A 362 16.02 14.08 -6.05
N VAL A 363 14.90 14.24 -5.36
CA VAL A 363 13.57 13.88 -5.82
C VAL A 363 12.78 15.13 -6.10
N THR A 364 12.19 15.22 -7.29
CA THR A 364 11.35 16.34 -7.73
C THR A 364 9.90 15.88 -7.79
N PHE A 365 9.00 16.69 -7.23
CA PHE A 365 7.57 16.46 -7.22
C PHE A 365 6.85 17.57 -7.98
N ASN A 366 5.80 17.21 -8.72
CA ASN A 366 4.76 18.15 -9.13
C ASN A 366 3.53 17.93 -8.24
N SER A 367 2.97 19.03 -7.76
CA SER A 367 1.83 19.08 -6.87
C SER A 367 0.67 19.85 -7.48
N THR A 368 -0.48 19.22 -7.71
CA THR A 368 -1.69 19.96 -8.08
C THR A 368 -2.43 20.42 -6.82
N GLN A 369 -2.54 21.73 -6.62
CA GLN A 369 -3.17 22.32 -5.45
C GLN A 369 -4.70 22.31 -5.59
N VAL A 370 -5.40 21.68 -4.63
CA VAL A 370 -6.84 21.80 -4.44
C VAL A 370 -7.09 22.73 -3.24
N ASP A 371 -7.14 24.04 -3.48
CA ASP A 371 -7.32 25.02 -2.41
C ASP A 371 -8.81 25.24 -2.08
N LEU A 372 -9.30 24.70 -0.95
CA LEU A 372 -10.66 24.99 -0.47
C LEU A 372 -10.77 25.22 1.03
N GLY A 373 -9.88 26.05 1.59
CA GLY A 373 -10.09 26.76 2.86
C GLY A 373 -10.21 25.90 4.15
N VAL A 374 -10.34 24.57 4.05
CA VAL A 374 -10.44 23.66 5.20
C VAL A 374 -9.83 22.26 4.95
N THR A 375 -9.65 21.82 3.69
CA THR A 375 -8.92 20.59 3.33
C THR A 375 -8.08 20.81 2.08
N ASP A 376 -6.80 21.15 2.23
CA ASP A 376 -5.85 21.18 1.10
C ASP A 376 -5.60 19.73 0.69
N HIS A 377 -6.16 19.32 -0.45
CA HIS A 377 -5.84 18.02 -1.02
C HIS A 377 -4.92 18.20 -2.20
N ARG A 378 -3.92 17.36 -2.23
CA ARG A 378 -2.77 17.56 -3.07
C ARG A 378 -2.53 16.25 -3.79
N ILE A 379 -2.72 16.24 -5.12
CA ILE A 379 -2.32 15.10 -5.95
C ILE A 379 -0.85 15.27 -6.27
N MET A 380 -0.01 14.49 -5.59
CA MET A 380 1.45 14.55 -5.73
C MET A 380 1.95 13.49 -6.69
N ARG A 381 2.88 13.87 -7.57
CA ARG A 381 3.59 12.96 -8.46
C ARG A 381 5.08 13.24 -8.48
N VAL A 382 5.88 12.19 -8.34
CA VAL A 382 7.33 12.26 -8.52
C VAL A 382 7.61 12.39 -10.01
N THR A 383 8.23 13.47 -10.45
CA THR A 383 8.53 13.74 -11.87
C THR A 383 9.98 13.45 -12.23
N SER A 384 10.89 13.49 -11.25
CA SER A 384 12.31 13.19 -11.47
C SER A 384 12.97 12.65 -10.22
N VAL A 385 13.86 11.68 -10.39
CA VAL A 385 14.78 11.20 -9.36
C VAL A 385 16.19 11.25 -9.94
N LYS A 386 17.04 12.07 -9.33
CA LYS A 386 18.44 12.24 -9.71
C LYS A 386 19.33 11.59 -8.65
N ASN A 387 20.09 10.58 -9.04
CA ASN A 387 20.99 9.88 -8.12
C ASN A 387 22.28 10.69 -7.87
N HIS A 388 23.16 10.12 -7.04
CA HIS A 388 24.43 10.74 -6.66
C HIS A 388 25.45 10.87 -7.79
N LEU A 389 25.29 10.14 -8.89
CA LEU A 389 26.09 10.25 -10.11
C LEU A 389 25.54 11.30 -11.08
N ASN A 390 24.58 12.12 -10.64
CA ASN A 390 23.83 13.06 -11.46
C ASN A 390 23.02 12.43 -12.61
N GLN A 391 22.73 11.13 -12.51
CA GLN A 391 21.90 10.42 -13.47
C GLN A 391 20.43 10.54 -13.07
N SER A 392 19.57 10.90 -14.02
CA SER A 392 18.15 11.16 -13.76
C SER A 392 17.25 10.10 -14.36
N THR A 393 16.26 9.66 -13.59
CA THR A 393 15.07 8.96 -14.08
C THR A 393 13.90 9.93 -14.05
N SER A 394 13.20 10.09 -15.17
CA SER A 394 12.05 11.01 -15.28
C SER A 394 10.76 10.27 -15.49
N TYR A 395 9.68 10.77 -14.91
CA TYR A 395 8.35 10.17 -14.93
C TYR A 395 7.34 11.15 -15.52
N LEU A 396 6.62 10.72 -16.55
CA LEU A 396 5.60 11.50 -17.24
C LEU A 396 4.23 10.92 -16.97
N TYR A 397 3.28 11.80 -16.65
CA TYR A 397 1.91 11.45 -16.27
C TYR A 397 0.91 11.98 -17.28
N SER A 398 -0.21 11.27 -17.45
CA SER A 398 -1.36 11.76 -18.21
C SER A 398 -2.08 12.87 -17.43
N PRO A 399 -3.05 13.58 -18.04
CA PRO A 399 -3.89 14.55 -17.32
C PRO A 399 -4.64 13.95 -16.13
N GLU A 400 -4.93 12.66 -16.16
CA GLU A 400 -5.51 11.86 -15.07
C GLU A 400 -4.42 11.31 -14.13
N PHE A 401 -3.27 11.99 -14.04
CA PHE A 401 -2.16 11.66 -13.15
C PHE A 401 -1.64 10.22 -13.21
N ARG A 402 -1.87 9.48 -14.30
CA ARG A 402 -1.39 8.10 -14.48
C ARG A 402 -0.02 8.10 -15.13
N LEU A 403 0.91 7.32 -14.60
CA LEU A 403 2.25 7.16 -15.19
C LEU A 403 2.12 6.56 -16.59
N PHE A 404 2.48 7.30 -17.64
CA PHE A 404 2.46 6.79 -19.01
C PHE A 404 3.86 6.62 -19.59
N LYS A 405 4.89 7.21 -19.00
CA LYS A 405 6.28 6.99 -19.43
C LYS A 405 7.30 7.18 -18.31
N ALA A 406 8.27 6.27 -18.21
CA ALA A 406 9.46 6.41 -17.38
C ALA A 406 10.69 6.43 -18.29
N ILE A 407 11.56 7.44 -18.15
CA ILE A 407 12.78 7.62 -18.95
C ILE A 407 13.97 7.40 -18.02
N TYR A 408 14.85 6.45 -18.37
CA TYR A 408 16.02 6.11 -17.56
C TYR A 408 17.25 6.92 -17.96
N PRO A 409 18.31 6.92 -17.15
CA PRO A 409 19.49 7.76 -17.38
C PRO A 409 20.19 7.57 -18.73
N GLU A 410 20.17 6.36 -19.30
CA GLU A 410 20.79 6.09 -20.60
C GLU A 410 19.91 6.51 -21.80
N GLY A 411 18.74 7.08 -21.55
CA GLY A 411 17.80 7.54 -22.57
C GLY A 411 16.87 6.45 -23.11
N ASN A 412 17.03 5.20 -22.68
CA ASN A 412 15.99 4.17 -22.84
C ASN A 412 14.79 4.49 -21.93
N ALA A 413 13.63 3.96 -22.26
CA ALA A 413 12.40 4.27 -21.52
C ALA A 413 11.43 3.08 -21.48
N GLN A 414 10.49 3.10 -20.53
CA GLN A 414 9.27 2.30 -20.57
C GLN A 414 8.08 3.22 -20.83
N GLN A 415 7.20 2.83 -21.74
CA GLN A 415 5.95 3.53 -22.00
C GLN A 415 4.76 2.61 -21.72
N TYR A 416 3.74 3.14 -21.05
CA TYR A 416 2.60 2.39 -20.54
C TYR A 416 1.32 2.83 -21.24
N ARG A 417 0.43 1.88 -21.54
CA ARG A 417 -0.94 2.16 -21.98
C ARG A 417 -1.92 1.51 -21.03
N TRP A 418 -2.96 2.24 -20.70
CA TRP A 418 -3.95 1.87 -19.69
C TRP A 418 -5.35 1.80 -20.28
N SER A 419 -6.22 0.98 -19.71
CA SER A 419 -7.66 1.04 -19.92
C SER A 419 -8.25 2.25 -19.18
N GLY A 420 -9.48 2.64 -19.49
CA GLY A 420 -10.19 3.68 -18.75
C GLY A 420 -10.43 3.35 -17.27
N ARG A 421 -10.32 2.07 -16.87
CA ARG A 421 -10.43 1.63 -15.47
C ARG A 421 -9.06 1.58 -14.76
N GLY A 422 -7.95 1.69 -15.51
CA GLY A 422 -6.60 1.55 -14.98
C GLY A 422 -5.93 0.19 -15.21
N ASP A 423 -6.53 -0.72 -15.98
CA ASP A 423 -5.85 -1.98 -16.35
C ASP A 423 -4.64 -1.69 -17.27
N LEU A 424 -3.49 -2.31 -17.03
CA LEU A 424 -2.33 -2.19 -17.92
C LEU A 424 -2.55 -2.98 -19.21
N LEU A 425 -2.65 -2.28 -20.34
CA LEU A 425 -2.90 -2.87 -21.66
C LEU A 425 -1.62 -3.14 -22.45
N SER A 426 -0.58 -2.35 -22.26
CA SER A 426 0.72 -2.61 -22.88
C SER A 426 1.87 -1.91 -22.19
N VAL A 427 3.04 -2.53 -22.26
CA VAL A 427 4.34 -1.93 -21.92
C VAL A 427 5.23 -1.96 -23.16
N THR A 428 5.71 -0.78 -23.54
CA THR A 428 6.68 -0.61 -24.62
C THR A 428 8.04 -0.23 -24.04
N GLY A 429 8.99 -1.14 -24.15
CA GLY A 429 10.41 -0.86 -23.92
C GLY A 429 10.97 -0.08 -25.11
N ILE A 430 11.34 1.16 -24.87
CA ILE A 430 11.93 2.06 -25.86
C ILE A 430 13.45 1.96 -25.73
N ALA A 431 14.11 1.51 -26.79
CA ALA A 431 15.56 1.45 -26.84
C ALA A 431 16.16 2.86 -26.80
N LYS A 432 17.36 2.99 -26.24
CA LYS A 432 18.07 4.28 -26.27
C LYS A 432 18.32 4.70 -27.73
N ALA A 433 18.18 6.00 -27.99
CA ALA A 433 18.43 6.55 -29.31
C ALA A 433 19.85 6.19 -29.79
N GLY A 434 19.97 5.74 -31.04
CA GLY A 434 21.26 5.36 -31.63
C GLY A 434 21.78 3.96 -31.27
N ALA A 435 21.07 3.16 -30.46
CA ALA A 435 21.49 1.78 -30.17
C ALA A 435 21.25 0.78 -31.31
N GLY A 436 20.49 1.15 -32.34
CA GLY A 436 20.12 0.24 -33.44
C GLY A 436 19.19 -0.92 -33.03
N LEU A 437 18.65 -0.88 -31.80
CA LEU A 437 17.70 -1.85 -31.29
C LEU A 437 16.26 -1.37 -31.53
N ALA A 438 15.39 -2.30 -31.89
CA ALA A 438 13.96 -2.02 -32.00
C ALA A 438 13.31 -1.90 -30.60
N ASN A 439 12.19 -1.19 -30.53
CA ASN A 439 11.36 -1.19 -29.33
C ASN A 439 10.71 -2.55 -29.14
N THR A 440 10.59 -2.97 -27.89
CA THR A 440 9.89 -4.21 -27.51
C THR A 440 8.51 -3.85 -26.98
N VAL A 441 7.48 -4.62 -27.34
CA VAL A 441 6.10 -4.38 -26.87
C VAL A 441 5.55 -5.66 -26.28
N ALA A 442 5.13 -5.61 -25.01
CA ALA A 442 4.26 -6.62 -24.42
C ALA A 442 2.86 -6.02 -24.27
N SER A 443 1.82 -6.75 -24.64
CA SER A 443 0.45 -6.24 -24.60
C SER A 443 -0.55 -7.30 -24.16
N SER A 444 -1.71 -6.85 -23.70
CA SER A 444 -2.82 -7.70 -23.30
C SER A 444 -4.12 -7.13 -23.87
N THR A 445 -5.03 -8.03 -24.20
CA THR A 445 -6.44 -7.68 -24.40
C THR A 445 -7.22 -8.12 -23.17
N LEU A 446 -8.25 -7.37 -22.78
CA LEU A 446 -9.06 -7.71 -21.62
C LEU A 446 -10.26 -8.54 -22.02
N THR A 447 -10.64 -9.50 -21.17
CA THR A 447 -11.85 -10.30 -21.31
C THR A 447 -13.08 -9.38 -21.27
N PRO A 448 -13.93 -9.36 -22.31
CA PRO A 448 -15.15 -8.56 -22.31
C PRO A 448 -16.14 -8.99 -21.22
N GLY A 449 -17.09 -8.10 -20.89
CA GLY A 449 -18.21 -8.44 -20.00
C GLY A 449 -18.00 -8.13 -18.52
N CYS A 450 -16.90 -7.47 -18.13
CA CYS A 450 -16.65 -7.02 -16.76
C CYS A 450 -17.80 -6.20 -16.14
N SER A 451 -18.48 -5.36 -16.93
CA SER A 451 -19.64 -4.56 -16.46
C SER A 451 -20.86 -5.39 -16.08
N VAL A 452 -20.96 -6.63 -16.58
CA VAL A 452 -22.06 -7.57 -16.30
C VAL A 452 -21.62 -8.63 -15.29
N ASN A 453 -20.38 -9.10 -15.43
CA ASN A 453 -19.77 -10.07 -14.53
C ASN A 453 -18.43 -9.54 -14.03
N PRO A 454 -18.40 -8.95 -12.82
CA PRO A 454 -17.18 -8.42 -12.22
C PRO A 454 -16.03 -9.43 -12.14
N ALA A 455 -16.31 -10.74 -12.06
CA ALA A 455 -15.27 -11.76 -12.02
C ALA A 455 -14.44 -11.85 -13.32
N LEU A 456 -14.89 -11.22 -14.41
CA LEU A 456 -14.15 -11.13 -15.68
C LEU A 456 -13.21 -9.90 -15.75
N CYS A 457 -13.32 -8.97 -14.81
CA CYS A 457 -12.50 -7.75 -14.81
C CYS A 457 -11.01 -8.07 -14.70
N GLY A 458 -10.19 -7.31 -15.43
CA GLY A 458 -8.72 -7.42 -15.40
C GLY A 458 -8.16 -8.73 -15.94
N ARG A 459 -9.01 -9.69 -16.34
CA ARG A 459 -8.56 -10.97 -16.89
C ARG A 459 -8.10 -10.78 -18.33
N PRO A 460 -6.85 -11.16 -18.67
CA PRO A 460 -6.40 -11.11 -20.05
C PRO A 460 -7.17 -12.14 -20.89
N GLN A 461 -7.67 -11.71 -22.05
CA GLN A 461 -8.17 -12.60 -23.09
C GLN A 461 -7.00 -13.14 -23.92
N THR A 462 -6.04 -12.28 -24.26
CA THR A 462 -4.76 -12.65 -24.89
C THR A 462 -3.63 -11.86 -24.26
N MET A 463 -2.41 -12.41 -24.30
CA MET A 463 -1.19 -11.74 -23.87
C MET A 463 -0.12 -11.95 -24.92
N THR A 464 0.38 -10.87 -25.52
CA THR A 464 1.50 -10.93 -26.45
C THR A 464 2.80 -10.56 -25.73
N ASP A 465 3.80 -11.44 -25.77
CA ASP A 465 5.12 -11.19 -25.22
C ASP A 465 5.93 -10.22 -26.10
N ALA A 466 7.06 -9.75 -25.56
CA ALA A 466 7.98 -8.84 -26.25
C ALA A 466 8.56 -9.38 -27.57
N ARG A 467 8.44 -10.69 -27.82
CA ARG A 467 8.89 -11.39 -29.04
C ARG A 467 7.74 -11.67 -30.01
N GLY A 468 6.52 -11.24 -29.69
CA GLY A 468 5.33 -11.44 -30.52
C GLY A 468 4.62 -12.78 -30.31
N GLY A 469 5.01 -13.59 -29.31
CA GLY A 469 4.29 -14.82 -28.96
C GLY A 469 3.00 -14.50 -28.21
N VAL A 470 1.88 -15.10 -28.60
CA VAL A 470 0.54 -14.91 -28.01
C VAL A 470 0.17 -16.06 -27.06
#